data_AF-A0AAJ5E390-F1
#
_entry.id   AF-A0AAJ5E390-F1
#
_cell.length_a   1.000
_cell.length_b   1.000
_cell.length_c   1.000
_cell.angle_alpha   90.00
_cell.angle_beta   90.00
_cell.angle_gamma   90.00
#
_symmetry.space_group_name_H-M   'P 1'
#
loop_
_entity.id
_entity.type
_entity.pdbx_description
1 polymer ?
#
loop_
_entity_poly.entity_id
_entity_poly.type
_entity_poly.pdbx_seq_one_letter_code
_entity_poly.pdbx_strand_id
1 'polypeptide(L)'
;MDQIISPPVLTAAASALIIKLLELAEVHKLPQTQRPDLKDLWYWVPYFILPLAGGFLVYLHQQSGGSINALLAMNIGITAPLVFRSAAERLTPKVIDPGAGA
;
A
#
# COMPACT_ATOMS: atom_id res chain seq x y z
N MET A 1 24.37 -10.88 -6.49
CA MET A 1 24.55 -9.50 -5.98
C MET A 1 23.21 -9.05 -5.45
N ASP A 2 23.05 -9.05 -4.14
CA ASP A 2 21.80 -8.64 -3.47
C ASP A 2 21.63 -7.12 -3.59
N GLN A 3 21.18 -6.66 -4.76
CA GLN A 3 20.88 -5.25 -4.99
C GLN A 3 19.49 -4.95 -4.44
N ILE A 4 19.45 -4.57 -3.16
CA ILE A 4 18.25 -4.05 -2.49
C ILE A 4 17.67 -2.85 -3.27
N ILE A 5 18.53 -2.05 -3.88
CA ILE A 5 18.16 -0.93 -4.72
C ILE A 5 18.42 -1.33 -6.19
N SER A 6 17.41 -1.93 -6.82
CA SER A 6 17.43 -2.28 -8.24
C SER A 6 16.34 -1.52 -9.00
N PRO A 7 16.48 -1.28 -10.32
CA PRO A 7 15.48 -0.56 -11.09
C PRO A 7 14.06 -1.14 -10.96
N PRO A 8 13.84 -2.48 -10.99
CA PRO A 8 12.52 -3.05 -10.77
C PRO A 8 11.95 -2.76 -9.37
N VAL A 9 12.77 -2.82 -8.32
CA VAL A 9 12.35 -2.51 -6.95
C VAL A 9 11.90 -1.05 -6.83
N LEU A 10 12.66 -0.12 -7.44
CA LEU A 10 12.29 1.29 -7.50
C LEU A 10 11.01 1.51 -8.29
N THR A 11 10.83 0.83 -9.43
CA THR A 11 9.60 0.92 -10.23
C THR A 11 8.37 0.47 -9.44
N ALA A 12 8.49 -0.62 -8.67
CA ALA A 12 7.41 -1.11 -7.82
C ALA A 12 7.09 -0.16 -6.66
N ALA A 13 8.11 0.38 -6.00
CA ALA A 13 7.90 1.37 -4.94
C ALA A 13 7.26 2.65 -5.47
N ALA A 14 7.71 3.13 -6.65
CA ALA A 14 7.14 4.31 -7.30
C ALA A 14 5.68 4.08 -7.72
N SER A 15 5.35 2.94 -8.33
CA SER A 15 3.98 2.65 -8.74
C SER A 15 3.04 2.50 -7.54
N ALA A 16 3.50 1.88 -6.44
CA ALA A 16 2.77 1.81 -5.18
C ALA A 16 2.54 3.21 -4.56
N LEU A 17 3.54 4.10 -4.63
CA LEU A 17 3.43 5.48 -4.16
C LEU A 17 2.40 6.26 -4.98
N ILE A 18 2.36 6.09 -6.31
CA ILE A 18 1.37 6.75 -7.18
C ILE A 18 -0.05 6.40 -6.75
N ILE A 19 -0.33 5.13 -6.42
CA ILE A 19 -1.65 4.71 -5.92
C ILE A 19 -1.99 5.41 -4.61
N LYS A 20 -1.02 5.52 -3.69
CA LYS A 20 -1.24 6.25 -2.44
C LYS A 20 -1.47 7.74 -2.67
N LEU A 21 -0.72 8.38 -3.56
CA LEU A 21 -0.97 9.77 -3.93
C LEU A 21 -2.35 9.98 -4.56
N LEU A 22 -2.85 9.01 -5.34
CA LEU A 22 -4.20 9.05 -5.88
C LEU A 22 -5.26 8.96 -4.77
N GLU A 23 -5.10 8.05 -3.81
CA GLU A 23 -5.96 7.98 -2.62
C GLU A 23 -5.96 9.33 -1.86
N LEU A 24 -4.80 9.97 -1.72
CA LEU A 24 -4.67 11.28 -1.08
C LEU A 24 -5.40 12.39 -1.87
N ALA A 25 -5.32 12.35 -3.21
CA ALA A 25 -6.03 13.30 -4.06
C ALA A 25 -7.56 13.16 -3.94
N GLU A 26 -8.05 11.93 -3.73
CA GLU A 26 -9.47 11.67 -3.50
C GLU A 26 -9.97 12.19 -2.15
N VAL A 27 -9.11 12.26 -1.13
CA VAL A 27 -9.46 12.83 0.19
C VAL A 27 -9.92 14.29 0.06
N HIS A 28 -9.45 15.04 -0.95
CA HIS A 28 -9.91 16.40 -1.19
C HIS A 28 -11.41 16.48 -1.53
N LYS A 29 -12.00 15.41 -2.09
CA LYS A 29 -13.42 15.34 -2.44
C LYS A 29 -14.32 15.11 -1.23
N LEU A 30 -13.77 14.76 -0.06
CA LEU A 30 -14.54 14.52 1.16
C LEU A 30 -15.04 15.83 1.79
N PRO A 31 -16.24 15.84 2.40
CA PRO A 31 -16.75 16.99 3.16
C PRO A 31 -15.87 17.26 4.39
N GLN A 32 -15.76 18.53 4.81
CA GLN A 32 -14.79 18.97 5.84
C GLN A 32 -14.88 18.19 7.17
N THR A 33 -16.07 17.72 7.54
CA THR A 33 -16.31 16.94 8.76
C THR A 33 -15.82 15.48 8.69
N GLN A 34 -15.55 14.96 7.49
CA GLN A 34 -15.04 13.59 7.27
C GLN A 34 -13.57 13.58 6.84
N ARG A 35 -12.93 14.75 6.72
CA ARG A 35 -11.52 14.83 6.32
C ARG A 35 -10.64 14.36 7.48
N PRO A 36 -9.70 13.44 7.24
CA PRO A 36 -8.73 13.06 8.25
C PRO A 36 -7.84 14.26 8.62
N ASP A 37 -7.38 14.29 9.87
CA ASP A 37 -6.49 15.33 10.36
C ASP A 37 -5.12 15.20 9.70
N LEU A 38 -4.81 16.10 8.76
CA LEU A 38 -3.52 16.13 8.07
C LEU A 38 -2.32 16.40 8.99
N LYS A 39 -2.59 16.83 10.24
CA LYS A 39 -1.58 17.03 11.29
C LYS A 39 -1.24 15.75 12.04
N ASP A 40 -2.03 14.70 11.90
CA ASP A 40 -1.75 13.42 12.54
C ASP A 40 -0.61 12.70 11.82
N LEU A 41 0.49 12.46 12.54
CA LEU A 41 1.64 11.73 12.02
C LEU A 41 1.27 10.29 11.61
N TRP A 42 0.33 9.66 12.32
CA TRP A 42 -0.12 8.30 12.03
C TRP A 42 -0.86 8.19 10.70
N TYR A 43 -1.51 9.26 10.27
CA TYR A 43 -2.16 9.33 8.96
C TYR A 43 -1.14 9.19 7.80
N TRP A 44 0.07 9.71 7.97
CA TRP A 44 1.11 9.68 6.94
C TRP A 44 1.87 8.36 6.85
N VAL A 45 1.92 7.59 7.95
CA VAL A 45 2.62 6.29 8.02
C VAL A 45 2.31 5.37 6.83
N PRO A 46 1.04 5.07 6.48
CA PRO A 46 0.74 4.17 5.37
C PRO A 46 1.21 4.68 4.00
N TYR A 47 1.38 6.00 3.81
CA TYR A 47 1.86 6.58 2.56
C TYR A 47 3.35 6.33 2.32
N PHE A 48 4.12 6.04 3.38
CA PHE A 48 5.54 5.68 3.26
C PHE A 48 5.76 4.17 3.38
N ILE A 49 5.07 3.51 4.31
CA ILE A 49 5.27 2.07 4.57
C ILE A 49 4.75 1.22 3.41
N LEU A 50 3.56 1.51 2.87
CA LEU A 50 2.96 0.65 1.83
C LEU A 50 3.73 0.71 0.51
N PRO A 51 4.26 1.86 0.05
CA PRO A 51 5.14 1.88 -1.11
C PRO A 51 6.45 1.13 -0.92
N LEU A 52 7.07 1.26 0.27
CA LEU A 52 8.24 0.45 0.62
C LEU A 52 7.91 -1.05 0.62
N ALA A 53 6.73 -1.43 1.09
CA ALA A 53 6.27 -2.82 1.05
C ALA A 53 6.11 -3.32 -0.41
N GLY A 54 5.66 -2.49 -1.34
CA GLY A 54 5.61 -2.82 -2.77
C GLY A 54 6.98 -3.10 -3.37
N GLY A 55 7.98 -2.27 -3.07
CA GLY A 55 9.38 -2.51 -3.45
C GLY A 55 9.96 -3.78 -2.81
N PHE A 56 9.66 -4.00 -1.53
CA PHE A 56 10.08 -5.18 -0.78
C PHE A 56 9.56 -6.49 -1.39
N LEU A 57 8.32 -6.53 -1.86
CA LEU A 57 7.78 -7.71 -2.55
C LEU A 57 8.56 -8.06 -3.82
N VAL A 58 8.97 -7.07 -4.61
CA VAL A 58 9.80 -7.30 -5.79
C VAL A 58 11.20 -7.77 -5.41
N TYR A 59 11.77 -7.24 -4.34
CA TYR A 59 13.05 -7.71 -3.80
C TYR A 59 12.99 -9.20 -3.42
N LEU A 60 11.95 -9.63 -2.70
CA LEU A 60 11.76 -11.05 -2.36
C LEU A 60 11.60 -11.94 -3.62
N HIS A 61 10.91 -11.43 -4.64
CA HIS A 61 10.78 -12.12 -5.92
C HIS A 61 12.13 -12.29 -6.65
N GLN A 62 12.99 -11.27 -6.63
CA GLN A 62 14.34 -11.36 -7.19
C GLN A 62 15.20 -12.36 -6.40
N GLN A 63 15.08 -12.38 -5.08
CA GLN A 63 15.78 -13.34 -4.22
C GLN A 63 15.35 -14.79 -4.47
N SER A 64 14.12 -14.98 -4.94
CA SER A 64 13.59 -16.30 -5.35
C SER A 64 14.10 -16.77 -6.72
N GLY A 65 15.01 -16.03 -7.36
CA GLY A 65 15.62 -16.36 -8.66
C GLY A 65 14.78 -15.98 -9.87
N GLY A 66 13.68 -15.25 -9.68
CA GLY A 66 12.82 -14.78 -10.77
C GLY A 66 13.38 -13.55 -11.48
N SER A 67 13.39 -13.56 -12.82
CA SER A 67 13.67 -12.34 -13.59
C SER A 67 12.42 -11.46 -13.61
N ILE A 68 12.52 -10.28 -12.98
CA ILE A 68 11.41 -9.32 -12.93
C ILE A 68 11.68 -8.22 -13.95
N ASN A 69 10.79 -8.10 -14.94
CA ASN A 69 10.78 -6.96 -15.85
C ASN A 69 10.06 -5.76 -15.21
N ALA A 70 10.24 -4.56 -15.78
CA ALA A 70 9.68 -3.33 -15.23
C ALA A 70 8.13 -3.33 -15.17
N LEU A 71 7.46 -3.94 -16.15
CA LEU A 71 6.00 -4.00 -16.21
C LEU A 71 5.44 -4.90 -15.09
N LEU A 72 6.07 -6.04 -14.83
CA LEU A 72 5.71 -6.94 -13.74
C LEU A 72 5.96 -6.27 -12.38
N ALA A 73 7.09 -5.60 -12.21
CA ALA A 73 7.38 -4.83 -11.00
C ALA A 73 6.33 -3.75 -10.73
N MET A 74 5.92 -3.01 -11.78
CA MET A 74 4.88 -2.00 -11.67
C MET A 74 3.55 -2.59 -11.19
N ASN A 75 3.11 -3.71 -11.79
CA ASN A 75 1.87 -4.41 -11.39
C ASN A 75 1.93 -4.91 -9.94
N ILE A 76 3.07 -5.47 -9.52
CA ILE A 76 3.29 -5.88 -8.12
C ILE A 76 3.16 -4.66 -7.20
N GLY A 77 3.82 -3.54 -7.53
CA GLY A 77 3.73 -2.31 -6.75
C GLY A 77 2.32 -1.73 -6.65
N ILE A 78 1.56 -1.71 -7.75
CA ILE A 78 0.17 -1.21 -7.76
C ILE A 78 -0.74 -2.04 -6.86
N THR A 79 -0.59 -3.36 -6.90
CA THR A 79 -1.46 -4.29 -6.16
C THR A 79 -1.05 -4.47 -4.70
N ALA A 80 0.22 -4.24 -4.36
CA ALA A 80 0.75 -4.47 -3.02
C ALA A 80 -0.05 -3.75 -1.91
N PRO A 81 -0.33 -2.42 -1.98
CA PRO A 81 -1.07 -1.74 -0.92
C PRO A 81 -2.47 -2.30 -0.70
N LEU A 82 -3.15 -2.72 -1.77
CA LEU A 82 -4.49 -3.31 -1.70
C LEU A 82 -4.44 -4.69 -1.03
N VAL A 83 -3.47 -5.52 -1.40
CA VAL A 83 -3.27 -6.85 -0.80
C VAL A 83 -2.99 -6.73 0.70
N PHE A 84 -2.10 -5.82 1.10
CA PHE A 84 -1.80 -5.59 2.53
C PHE A 84 -3.03 -5.08 3.29
N ARG A 85 -3.82 -4.18 2.69
CA ARG A 85 -5.06 -3.69 3.29
C ARG A 85 -6.07 -4.82 3.49
N SER A 86 -6.31 -5.64 2.46
CA SER A 86 -7.20 -6.79 2.57
C SER A 86 -6.72 -7.83 3.59
N ALA A 87 -5.41 -8.00 3.74
CA ALA A 87 -4.84 -8.86 4.78
C ALA A 87 -5.09 -8.27 6.18
N ALA A 88 -4.86 -6.97 6.37
CA ALA A 88 -5.10 -6.29 7.65
C ALA A 88 -6.58 -6.33 8.08
N GLU A 89 -7.51 -6.13 7.15
CA GLU A 89 -8.95 -6.19 7.41
C GLU A 89 -9.40 -7.57 7.93
N ARG A 90 -8.72 -8.64 7.54
CA ARG A 90 -8.99 -10.00 8.04
C ARG A 90 -8.44 -10.24 9.45
N LEU A 91 -7.42 -9.48 9.85
CA LEU A 91 -6.80 -9.60 11.18
C LEU A 91 -7.53 -8.78 12.24
N THR A 92 -8.27 -7.74 11.84
CA THR A 92 -9.14 -6.98 12.75
C THR A 92 -10.47 -7.71 12.96
N PRO A 93 -10.83 -8.09 14.21
CA PRO A 93 -12.13 -8.70 14.47
C PRO A 93 -13.24 -7.71 14.11
N LYS A 94 -14.17 -8.14 13.25
CA LYS A 94 -15.42 -7.40 13.04
C LYS A 94 -16.19 -7.42 14.35
N VAL A 95 -16.31 -6.27 15.00
CA VAL A 95 -17.30 -6.08 16.07
C VAL A 95 -18.66 -6.21 15.41
N ILE A 96 -19.32 -7.35 15.60
CA ILE A 96 -20.70 -7.55 15.17
C ILE A 96 -21.55 -6.78 16.18
N ASP A 97 -22.06 -5.61 15.78
CA ASP A 97 -23.14 -4.95 16.50
C ASP A 97 -24.43 -5.73 16.22
N PRO A 98 -25.04 -6.40 17.21
CA PRO A 98 -26.28 -7.15 17.01
C PRO A 98 -27.48 -6.26 16.64
N GLY A 99 -27.34 -4.93 16.72
CA GLY A 99 -28.44 -4.00 16.53
C GLY A 99 -29.44 -4.04 17.69
N ALA A 100 -30.22 -2.97 17.85
CA ALA A 100 -31.14 -2.76 18.97
C ALA A 100 -32.42 -3.64 18.93
N GLY A 101 -32.31 -4.90 18.51
CA GLY A 101 -33.46 -5.79 18.30
C GLY A 101 -33.21 -7.28 18.49
N ALA A 102 -32.17 -7.67 19.23
CA ALA A 102 -31.94 -9.05 19.68
C ALA A 102 -32.33 -9.22 21.15
#